data_AF-A0A821GAC8-F1
#
_entry.id   AF-A0A821GAC8-F1
#
_cell.length_a   1.000
_cell.length_b   1.000
_cell.length_c   1.000
_cell.angle_alpha   90.00
_cell.angle_beta   90.00
_cell.angle_gamma   90.00
#
_symmetry.space_group_name_H-M   'P 1'
#
loop_
_entity.id
_entity.type
_entity.pdbx_description
1 polymer ?
#
loop_
_entity_poly.entity_id
_entity_poly.type
_entity_poly.pdbx_seq_one_letter_code
_entity_poly.pdbx_strand_id
1 'polypeptide(L)'
;MPTNESTVPIRILYNIAAPYSGPARTIGGVVIGYLGVRIFVPNPVSKTIEYIGGPNVILGLIAMSNDIESFCASVKAFVCILKSNKQIQNELLRTRAYQILGLLFLKKRHLINSHILHLTCTLVGTIDTVRESTAIINPAAFEHLLCEFE
;
A
#
# COMPACT_ATOMS: atom_id res chain seq x y z
N MET A 1 -16.67 -48.68 19.87
CA MET A 1 -16.97 -47.51 19.02
C MET A 1 -15.79 -46.55 19.15
N PRO A 2 -14.77 -46.60 18.29
CA PRO A 2 -13.73 -45.58 18.33
C PRO A 2 -14.32 -44.30 17.71
N THR A 3 -14.24 -43.22 18.45
CA THR A 3 -14.52 -41.86 18.00
C THR A 3 -13.55 -41.52 16.88
N ASN A 4 -14.06 -41.25 15.68
CA ASN A 4 -13.28 -40.76 14.55
C ASN A 4 -12.64 -39.40 14.91
N GLU A 5 -11.45 -39.40 15.50
CA GLU A 5 -10.55 -38.26 15.39
C GLU A 5 -10.19 -38.12 13.92
N SER A 6 -10.77 -37.12 13.25
CA SER A 6 -10.42 -36.79 11.87
C SER A 6 -9.00 -36.20 11.84
N THR A 7 -8.00 -37.06 11.80
CA THR A 7 -6.60 -36.66 11.63
C THR A 7 -6.38 -36.22 10.19
N VAL A 8 -6.71 -34.96 9.87
CA VAL A 8 -6.34 -34.37 8.59
C VAL A 8 -4.83 -34.05 8.64
N PRO A 9 -3.98 -34.71 7.82
CA PRO A 9 -2.54 -34.45 7.88
C PRO A 9 -2.24 -33.05 7.37
N ILE A 10 -1.63 -32.24 8.23
CA ILE A 10 -1.12 -30.90 7.90
C ILE A 10 0.33 -31.05 7.42
N ARG A 11 0.60 -30.65 6.18
CA ARG A 11 1.96 -30.59 5.61
C ARG A 11 2.35 -29.16 5.33
N ILE A 12 3.45 -28.72 5.93
CA ILE A 12 4.03 -27.39 5.69
C ILE A 12 5.02 -27.53 4.53
N LEU A 13 4.81 -26.79 3.44
CA LEU A 13 5.73 -26.77 2.30
C LEU A 13 6.46 -25.43 2.24
N TYR A 14 7.76 -25.49 1.93
CA TYR A 14 8.58 -24.29 1.78
C TYR A 14 8.29 -23.61 0.44
N ASN A 15 8.15 -22.28 0.47
CA ASN A 15 7.92 -21.50 -0.74
C ASN A 15 9.21 -21.38 -1.57
N ILE A 16 9.33 -22.16 -2.64
CA ILE A 16 10.47 -22.08 -3.56
C ILE A 16 10.51 -20.77 -4.36
N ALA A 17 9.40 -20.02 -4.42
CA ALA A 17 9.37 -18.68 -5.00
C ALA A 17 9.96 -17.62 -4.05
N ALA A 18 10.36 -17.99 -2.83
CA ALA A 18 10.89 -17.05 -1.83
C ALA A 18 12.11 -16.21 -2.28
N PRO A 19 13.07 -16.73 -3.06
CA PRO A 19 14.25 -15.97 -3.48
C PRO A 19 13.97 -14.92 -4.57
N TYR A 20 12.84 -15.00 -5.28
CA TYR A 20 12.54 -14.14 -6.43
C TYR A 20 11.82 -12.86 -6.00
N SER A 21 12.14 -11.75 -6.67
CA SER A 21 11.53 -10.44 -6.45
C SER A 21 10.36 -10.19 -7.42
N GLY A 22 9.32 -9.48 -6.97
CA GLY A 22 8.23 -9.00 -7.81
C GLY A 22 6.82 -9.53 -7.47
N PRO A 23 5.79 -8.99 -8.15
CA PRO A 23 4.37 -9.25 -7.85
C PRO A 23 3.89 -10.66 -8.22
N ALA A 24 4.67 -11.41 -9.01
CA ALA A 24 4.38 -12.80 -9.37
C ALA A 24 4.75 -13.83 -8.28
N ARG A 25 5.24 -13.37 -7.12
CA ARG A 25 5.64 -14.25 -6.01
C ARG A 25 4.40 -14.89 -5.39
N THR A 26 4.18 -16.18 -5.64
CA THR A 26 3.10 -16.91 -4.99
C THR A 26 3.35 -17.04 -3.50
N ILE A 27 2.29 -16.89 -2.72
CA ILE A 27 2.28 -17.03 -1.26
C ILE A 27 2.67 -18.48 -0.94
N GLY A 28 3.66 -18.69 -0.06
CA GLY A 28 3.99 -20.02 0.42
C GLY A 28 2.76 -20.67 1.07
N GLY A 29 2.49 -21.95 0.78
CA GLY A 29 1.27 -22.64 1.18
C GLY A 29 1.46 -23.73 2.22
N VAL A 30 0.45 -23.92 3.08
CA VAL A 30 0.30 -25.11 3.92
C VAL A 30 -0.71 -26.04 3.25
N VAL A 31 -0.36 -27.30 3.06
CA VAL A 31 -1.23 -28.31 2.47
C VAL A 31 -1.98 -29.01 3.60
N ILE A 32 -3.31 -28.95 3.60
CA ILE A 32 -4.15 -29.60 4.62
C ILE A 32 -4.96 -30.73 3.96
N GLY A 33 -4.38 -31.93 3.94
CA GLY A 33 -5.05 -33.18 3.55
C GLY A 33 -5.78 -33.24 2.19
N TYR A 34 -6.59 -34.28 2.01
CA TYR A 34 -7.26 -34.69 0.76
C TYR A 34 -8.27 -33.69 0.17
N LEU A 35 -8.55 -32.57 0.85
CA LEU A 35 -9.56 -31.57 0.47
C LEU A 35 -8.96 -30.29 -0.15
N GLY A 36 -7.65 -30.28 -0.41
CA GLY A 36 -6.97 -29.22 -1.14
C GLY A 36 -6.04 -28.35 -0.29
N VAL A 37 -5.28 -27.49 -0.96
CA VAL A 37 -4.30 -26.59 -0.33
C VAL A 37 -5.01 -25.30 0.09
N ARG A 38 -4.99 -24.96 1.39
CA ARG A 38 -5.44 -23.64 1.87
C ARG A 38 -4.25 -22.89 2.44
N ILE A 39 -3.98 -21.73 1.84
CA ILE A 39 -2.77 -20.94 2.10
C ILE A 39 -3.12 -19.80 3.06
N PHE A 40 -2.46 -19.73 4.21
CA PHE A 40 -2.52 -18.58 5.12
C PHE A 40 -1.11 -18.19 5.57
N VAL A 41 -0.61 -17.07 5.06
CA VAL A 41 0.61 -16.43 5.57
C VAL A 41 0.27 -14.97 5.86
N PRO A 42 0.25 -14.55 7.14
CA PRO A 42 0.01 -13.15 7.47
C PRO A 42 1.20 -12.32 6.96
N ASN A 43 0.90 -11.35 6.10
CA ASN A 43 1.87 -10.35 5.64
C ASN A 43 1.37 -8.96 6.02
N PRO A 44 2.28 -7.98 6.21
CA PRO A 44 1.87 -6.59 6.38
C PRO A 44 1.12 -6.13 5.13
N VAL A 45 0.11 -5.27 5.32
CA VAL A 45 -0.76 -4.76 4.26
C VAL A 45 0.05 -4.14 3.11
N SER A 46 1.15 -3.45 3.44
CA SER A 46 2.08 -2.85 2.46
C SER A 46 2.68 -3.87 1.49
N LYS A 47 2.87 -5.12 1.90
CA LYS A 47 3.40 -6.19 1.06
C LYS A 47 2.29 -6.90 0.27
N THR A 48 1.10 -7.03 0.86
CA THR A 48 -0.05 -7.63 0.18
C THR A 48 -0.48 -6.80 -1.04
N ILE A 49 -0.35 -5.47 -0.95
CA ILE A 49 -0.76 -4.56 -2.02
C ILE A 49 0.11 -4.70 -3.27
N GLU A 50 1.39 -5.01 -3.13
CA GLU A 50 2.26 -5.31 -4.29
C GLU A 50 1.68 -6.43 -5.16
N TYR A 51 1.01 -7.43 -4.56
CA TYR A 51 0.44 -8.56 -5.29
C TYR A 51 -0.89 -8.27 -5.97
N ILE A 52 -1.66 -7.28 -5.52
CA ILE A 52 -3.02 -6.98 -6.02
C ILE A 52 -2.98 -5.99 -7.19
N GLY A 53 -1.84 -5.32 -7.41
CA GLY A 53 -1.68 -4.27 -8.42
C GLY A 53 -0.82 -3.10 -7.98
N GLY A 54 -0.13 -3.23 -6.84
CA GLY A 54 0.81 -2.25 -6.32
C GLY A 54 0.14 -0.94 -5.90
N PRO A 55 0.89 0.18 -5.92
CA PRO A 55 0.38 1.49 -5.49
C PRO A 55 -0.80 2.00 -6.34
N ASN A 56 -0.93 1.49 -7.57
CA ASN A 56 -1.99 1.89 -8.50
C ASN A 56 -3.39 1.55 -7.99
N VAL A 57 -3.53 0.50 -7.19
CA VAL A 57 -4.82 0.13 -6.57
C VAL A 57 -5.32 1.27 -5.69
N ILE A 58 -4.44 1.88 -4.91
CA ILE A 58 -4.81 2.99 -4.02
C ILE A 58 -4.98 4.29 -4.80
N LEU A 59 -4.19 4.53 -5.85
CA LEU A 59 -4.46 5.65 -6.75
C LEU A 59 -5.86 5.55 -7.38
N GLY A 60 -6.31 4.34 -7.71
CA GLY A 60 -7.68 4.06 -8.13
C GLY A 60 -8.71 4.44 -7.05
N LEU A 61 -8.48 4.05 -5.79
CA LEU A 61 -9.36 4.44 -4.67
C LEU A 61 -9.44 5.96 -4.49
N ILE A 62 -8.30 6.65 -4.57
CA ILE A 62 -8.23 8.12 -4.51
C ILE A 62 -8.97 8.74 -5.70
N ALA A 63 -8.89 8.15 -6.89
CA ALA A 63 -9.62 8.63 -8.06
C ALA A 63 -11.14 8.44 -7.91
N MET A 64 -11.57 7.31 -7.33
CA MET A 64 -12.99 6.94 -7.18
C MET A 64 -13.69 7.60 -5.98
N SER A 65 -12.95 8.11 -5.00
CA SER A 65 -13.54 8.73 -3.81
C SER A 65 -14.28 10.02 -4.16
N ASN A 66 -15.57 10.11 -3.83
CA ASN A 66 -16.41 11.28 -4.07
C ASN A 66 -16.69 12.09 -2.80
N ASP A 67 -16.46 11.49 -1.63
CA ASP A 67 -16.71 12.11 -0.33
C ASP A 67 -15.40 12.41 0.38
N ILE A 68 -15.39 13.46 1.21
CA ILE A 68 -14.23 13.90 2.00
C ILE A 68 -13.70 12.75 2.86
N GLU A 69 -14.58 11.94 3.47
CA GLU A 69 -14.20 10.81 4.31
C GLU A 69 -13.49 9.71 3.51
N SER A 70 -14.07 9.33 2.36
CA SER A 70 -13.51 8.30 1.46
C SER A 70 -12.17 8.71 0.86
N PHE A 71 -12.02 9.99 0.51
CA PHE A 71 -10.78 10.56 0.00
C PHE A 71 -9.71 10.59 1.09
N CYS A 72 -10.05 11.06 2.30
CA CYS A 72 -9.16 11.08 3.45
C CYS A 72 -8.68 9.66 3.84
N ALA A 73 -9.58 8.68 3.89
CA ALA A 73 -9.23 7.28 4.18
C ALA A 73 -8.25 6.71 3.13
N SER A 74 -8.49 7.00 1.85
CA SER A 74 -7.63 6.55 0.75
C SER A 74 -6.23 7.19 0.83
N VAL A 75 -6.16 8.50 1.11
CA VAL A 75 -4.89 9.21 1.31
C VAL A 75 -4.14 8.69 2.54
N LYS A 76 -4.83 8.43 3.67
CA LYS A 76 -4.21 7.80 4.85
C LYS A 76 -3.60 6.44 4.53
N ALA A 77 -4.34 5.59 3.83
CA ALA A 77 -3.86 4.29 3.40
C ALA A 77 -2.60 4.44 2.54
N PHE A 78 -2.63 5.34 1.56
CA PHE A 78 -1.51 5.64 0.68
C PHE A 78 -0.26 6.07 1.47
N VAL A 79 -0.40 7.01 2.40
CA VAL A 79 0.70 7.47 3.28
C VAL A 79 1.25 6.32 4.12
N CYS A 80 0.38 5.49 4.71
CA CYS A 80 0.79 4.37 5.55
C CYS A 80 1.66 3.36 4.78
N ILE A 81 1.27 3.06 3.54
CA ILE A 81 1.98 2.07 2.71
C ILE A 81 3.31 2.61 2.21
N LEU A 82 3.34 3.88 1.81
CA LEU A 82 4.59 4.54 1.39
C LEU A 82 5.59 4.66 2.53
N LYS A 83 5.14 4.91 3.76
CA LYS A 83 6.02 4.91 4.95
C LYS A 83 6.54 3.52 5.28
N SER A 84 5.74 2.50 5.04
CA SER A 84 6.05 1.11 5.43
C SER A 84 6.88 0.36 4.38
N ASN A 85 6.98 0.87 3.14
CA ASN A 85 7.63 0.14 2.04
C ASN A 85 8.35 1.07 1.04
N LYS A 86 9.69 1.02 1.06
CA LYS A 86 10.56 1.77 0.14
C LYS A 86 10.48 1.28 -1.32
N GLN A 87 10.16 0.01 -1.56
CA GLN A 87 10.04 -0.51 -2.92
C GLN A 87 8.87 0.15 -3.65
N ILE A 88 7.77 0.38 -2.93
CA ILE A 88 6.62 1.10 -3.46
C ILE A 88 7.02 2.55 -3.78
N GLN A 89 7.74 3.26 -2.90
CA GLN A 89 8.22 4.62 -3.20
C GLN A 89 9.05 4.68 -4.51
N ASN A 90 9.95 3.73 -4.72
CA ASN A 90 10.73 3.63 -5.96
C ASN A 90 9.85 3.33 -7.17
N GLU A 91 8.82 2.50 -7.01
CA GLU A 91 7.85 2.22 -8.06
C GLU A 91 7.08 3.46 -8.46
N LEU A 92 6.66 4.31 -7.52
CA LEU A 92 5.96 5.57 -7.83
C LEU A 92 6.84 6.54 -8.62
N LEU A 93 8.13 6.62 -8.33
CA LEU A 93 9.08 7.42 -9.10
C LEU A 93 9.22 6.87 -10.52
N ARG A 94 9.35 5.55 -10.65
CA ARG A 94 9.48 4.88 -11.96
C ARG A 94 8.24 5.06 -12.85
N THR A 95 7.04 4.99 -12.27
CA THR A 95 5.77 5.07 -13.00
C THR A 95 5.21 6.49 -13.13
N ARG A 96 5.90 7.50 -12.57
CA ARG A 96 5.41 8.88 -12.45
C ARG A 96 4.06 8.98 -11.73
N ALA A 97 3.79 8.04 -10.82
CA ALA A 97 2.54 7.99 -10.06
C ALA A 97 2.33 9.22 -9.17
N TYR A 98 3.40 9.90 -8.73
CA TYR A 98 3.30 11.17 -8.00
C TYR A 98 2.64 12.28 -8.84
N GLN A 99 2.91 12.34 -10.14
CA GLN A 99 2.27 13.29 -11.05
C GLN A 99 0.77 12.99 -11.21
N ILE A 100 0.41 11.71 -11.35
CA ILE A 100 -0.99 11.28 -11.41
C ILE A 100 -1.72 11.65 -10.12
N LEU A 101 -1.08 11.44 -8.97
CA LEU A 101 -1.63 11.82 -7.68
C LEU A 101 -1.85 13.33 -7.56
N GLY A 102 -0.92 14.16 -8.03
CA GLY A 102 -1.08 15.62 -8.10
C GLY A 102 -2.29 16.03 -8.93
N LEU A 103 -2.45 15.45 -10.12
CA LEU A 103 -3.62 15.67 -10.98
C LEU A 103 -4.94 15.25 -10.31
N LEU A 104 -4.95 14.14 -9.58
CA LEU A 104 -6.14 13.70 -8.83
C LEU A 104 -6.51 14.67 -7.71
N PHE A 105 -5.50 15.19 -7.00
CA PHE A 105 -5.69 16.19 -5.95
C PHE A 105 -6.23 17.51 -6.52
N LEU A 106 -5.67 17.97 -7.64
CA LEU A 106 -6.14 19.18 -8.32
C LEU A 106 -7.60 19.04 -8.76
N LYS A 107 -7.98 17.91 -9.39
CA LYS A 107 -9.37 17.63 -9.79
C LYS A 107 -10.34 17.57 -8.62
N LYS A 108 -9.84 17.21 -7.43
CA LYS A 108 -10.63 17.06 -6.20
C LYS A 108 -10.33 18.17 -5.18
N ARG A 109 -9.91 19.37 -5.63
CA ARG A 109 -9.60 20.52 -4.75
C ARG A 109 -10.73 20.86 -3.77
N HIS A 110 -11.98 20.65 -4.17
CA HIS A 110 -13.16 20.85 -3.31
C HIS A 110 -13.27 19.88 -2.12
N LEU A 111 -12.56 18.74 -2.16
CA LEU A 111 -12.50 17.76 -1.06
C LEU A 111 -11.28 17.97 -0.15
N ILE A 112 -10.33 18.83 -0.55
CA ILE A 112 -9.09 19.07 0.20
C ILE A 112 -9.39 19.97 1.40
N ASN A 113 -9.11 19.45 2.58
CA ASN A 113 -9.18 20.18 3.84
C ASN A 113 -7.80 20.22 4.53
N SER A 114 -7.72 20.93 5.66
CA SER A 114 -6.49 21.04 6.45
C SER A 114 -5.92 19.68 6.85
N HIS A 115 -6.78 18.70 7.13
CA HIS A 115 -6.37 17.36 7.53
C HIS A 115 -5.71 16.60 6.35
N ILE A 116 -6.27 16.68 5.14
CA ILE A 116 -5.68 16.06 3.95
C ILE A 116 -4.38 16.76 3.57
N LEU A 117 -4.32 18.08 3.65
CA LEU A 117 -3.09 18.84 3.42
C LEU A 117 -1.98 18.40 4.38
N HIS A 118 -2.31 18.23 5.67
CA HIS A 118 -1.38 17.70 6.65
C HIS A 118 -0.88 16.29 6.27
N LEU A 119 -1.76 15.39 5.83
CA LEU A 119 -1.35 14.06 5.34
C LEU A 119 -0.41 14.16 4.13
N THR A 120 -0.65 15.09 3.21
CA THR A 120 0.23 15.36 2.07
C THR A 120 1.60 15.84 2.53
N CYS A 121 1.68 16.76 3.49
CA CYS A 121 2.95 17.19 4.08
C CYS A 121 3.69 16.02 4.76
N THR A 122 2.96 15.16 5.46
CA THR A 122 3.50 13.92 6.05
C THR A 122 4.00 12.95 4.97
N LEU A 123 3.40 12.93 3.78
CA LEU A 123 3.84 12.11 2.65
C LEU A 123 5.16 12.59 2.04
N VAL A 124 5.29 13.91 1.89
CA VAL A 124 6.48 14.57 1.32
C VAL A 124 7.69 14.50 2.28
N GLY A 125 7.42 14.23 3.56
CA GLY A 125 8.43 14.16 4.62
C GLY A 125 8.57 15.46 5.40
N THR A 126 7.69 16.44 5.18
CA THR A 126 7.78 17.76 5.81
C THR A 126 7.40 17.73 7.30
N ILE A 127 6.62 16.75 7.74
CA ILE A 127 6.13 16.64 9.12
C ILE A 127 6.09 15.17 9.55
N ASP A 128 7.14 14.71 10.24
CA ASP A 128 7.08 13.55 11.12
C ASP A 128 6.97 14.05 12.56
N THR A 129 5.81 13.87 13.18
CA THR A 129 5.55 14.30 14.57
C THR A 129 6.42 13.62 15.63
N VAL A 130 7.27 12.65 15.24
CA VAL A 130 8.15 11.86 16.11
C VAL A 130 9.61 12.29 15.99
N ARG A 131 9.99 13.01 14.93
CA ARG A 131 11.35 13.47 14.70
C ARG A 131 11.28 14.90 14.18
N GLU A 132 11.76 15.85 14.96
CA GLU A 132 11.93 17.28 14.61
C GLU A 132 12.94 17.45 13.46
N SER A 133 12.65 16.89 12.28
CA SER A 133 13.50 16.96 11.11
C SER A 133 12.64 17.36 9.93
N THR A 134 12.76 18.63 9.53
CA THR A 134 12.07 19.26 8.39
C THR A 134 12.75 18.92 7.06
N ALA A 135 13.27 17.71 6.91
CA ALA A 135 13.95 17.29 5.70
C ALA A 135 12.94 16.86 4.62
N ILE A 136 13.03 17.41 3.41
CA ILE A 136 12.24 16.93 2.26
C ILE A 136 12.78 15.54 1.89
N ILE A 137 12.07 14.49 2.30
CA ILE A 137 12.45 13.10 2.03
C ILE A 137 12.08 12.72 0.59
N ASN A 138 11.08 13.38 0.01
CA ASN A 138 10.58 13.07 -1.33
C ASN A 138 10.38 14.33 -2.20
N PRO A 139 11.42 14.75 -2.95
CA PRO A 139 11.35 15.96 -3.76
C PRO A 139 10.32 15.85 -4.90
N ALA A 140 10.15 14.66 -5.50
CA ALA A 140 9.17 14.47 -6.56
C ALA A 140 7.72 14.58 -6.05
N ALA A 141 7.46 14.10 -4.82
CA ALA A 141 6.17 14.31 -4.18
C ALA A 141 5.95 15.78 -3.81
N PHE A 142 7.00 16.49 -3.37
CA PHE A 142 6.91 17.94 -3.09
C PHE A 142 6.51 18.73 -4.34
N GLU A 143 7.21 18.51 -5.44
CA GLU A 143 6.98 19.20 -6.71
C GLU A 143 5.55 18.99 -7.22
N HIS A 144 5.12 17.75 -7.37
CA HIS A 144 3.81 17.45 -7.97
C HIS A 144 2.62 17.60 -7.03
N LEU A 145 2.82 17.56 -5.72
CA LEU A 145 1.71 17.65 -4.76
C LEU A 145 1.58 19.00 -4.08
N LEU A 146 2.67 19.76 -3.89
CA LEU A 146 2.63 21.02 -3.14
C LEU A 146 2.91 22.24 -4.01
N CYS A 147 3.78 22.13 -5.03
CA CYS A 147 4.06 23.25 -5.91
C CYS A 147 2.98 23.47 -6.99
N GLU A 148 2.18 22.46 -7.33
CA GLU A 148 1.09 22.56 -8.32
C GLU A 148 -0.25 23.09 -7.76
N PHE A 149 -0.31 23.48 -6.47
CA PHE A 149 -1.49 24.13 -5.88
C PHE A 149 -1.50 25.64 -6.17
N GLU A 150 -1.77 26.03 -7.42
CA GLU A 150 -2.15 27.40 -7.80
C GLU A 150 -3.69 27.51 -7.91
#